data_AF-A0A843L253-F1
#
_entry.id   AF-A0A843L253-F1
#
_cell.length_a   1.000
_cell.length_b   1.000
_cell.length_c   1.000
_cell.angle_alpha   90.00
_cell.angle_beta   90.00
_cell.angle_gamma   90.00
#
_symmetry.space_group_name_H-M   'P 1'
#
loop_
_entity.id
_entity.type
_entity.pdbx_description
1 polymer ?
#
loop_
_entity_poly.entity_id
_entity_poly.type
_entity_poly.pdbx_seq_one_letter_code
_entity_poly.pdbx_strand_id
1 'polypeptide(L)'
;MAPSPVSNDPGLGTVVPSGAAPTPAGDICSLDHLAGRGDEYLSNGDSCYFSTHSPLDFLDDLRMRPHLPVMVLSVPDGWITRDDAELLMQEIDSEIPAAPVVSPLSSYCPLEEPSTVGNEALFLLEGYRTGRYPPRLCSLYYFKPDRSEVWSWWETCGRTGGIDDKDAIRILQSIYPDLSAFPSEGMPPLSIRTEPADDGWYVAFIQEGSGLPILSARCYYVDNNGSTRFTGVVNRSIMVLPQDFSPRRCS
;
A
#
# COMPACT_ATOMS: atom_id res chain seq x y z
N MET A 1 -8.56 -47.00 81.24
CA MET A 1 -7.90 -46.00 80.38
C MET A 1 -8.93 -44.93 80.08
N ALA A 2 -8.64 -43.68 80.44
CA ALA A 2 -9.58 -42.56 80.52
C ALA A 2 -10.00 -42.01 79.13
N PRO A 3 -11.19 -41.36 79.02
CA PRO A 3 -11.57 -40.56 77.85
C PRO A 3 -11.49 -39.04 78.09
N SER A 4 -11.30 -38.31 76.96
CA SER A 4 -11.66 -36.89 76.67
C SER A 4 -10.83 -35.77 77.34
N PRO A 5 -10.66 -34.55 76.74
CA PRO A 5 -11.72 -33.76 76.08
C PRO A 5 -11.38 -32.94 74.81
N VAL A 6 -12.45 -32.33 74.30
CA VAL A 6 -12.67 -31.45 73.15
C VAL A 6 -12.16 -30.02 73.39
N SER A 7 -11.80 -29.29 72.32
CA SER A 7 -11.91 -27.81 72.27
C SER A 7 -11.98 -27.22 70.84
N ASN A 8 -13.20 -26.80 70.47
CA ASN A 8 -13.72 -25.60 69.75
C ASN A 8 -12.95 -24.87 68.60
N ASP A 9 -13.60 -24.83 67.41
CA ASP A 9 -14.02 -23.72 66.47
C ASP A 9 -13.30 -22.34 66.44
N PRO A 10 -13.40 -21.46 65.40
CA PRO A 10 -14.32 -21.41 64.24
C PRO A 10 -13.66 -21.03 62.87
N GLY A 11 -14.48 -20.91 61.81
CA GLY A 11 -14.04 -20.86 60.41
C GLY A 11 -13.52 -19.53 59.84
N LEU A 12 -13.17 -19.60 58.56
CA LEU A 12 -13.22 -18.49 57.61
C LEU A 12 -13.32 -19.09 56.20
N GLY A 13 -14.36 -18.71 55.47
CA GLY A 13 -14.50 -19.06 54.07
C GLY A 13 -13.36 -18.45 53.26
N THR A 14 -12.62 -19.29 52.54
CA THR A 14 -11.79 -18.84 51.44
C THR A 14 -12.36 -19.47 50.18
N VAL A 15 -13.09 -18.64 49.45
CA VAL A 15 -13.42 -18.84 48.04
C VAL A 15 -12.17 -19.38 47.35
N VAL A 16 -12.25 -20.60 46.83
CA VAL A 16 -11.26 -21.10 45.88
C VAL A 16 -11.25 -20.08 44.74
N PRO A 17 -10.14 -19.36 44.49
CA PRO A 17 -10.02 -18.64 43.24
C PRO A 17 -10.04 -19.73 42.19
N SER A 18 -11.15 -19.81 41.44
CA SER A 18 -11.21 -20.53 40.18
C SER A 18 -9.96 -20.12 39.43
N GLY A 19 -9.03 -21.07 39.25
CA GLY A 19 -7.73 -20.83 38.68
C GLY A 19 -7.93 -19.95 37.46
N ALA A 20 -7.32 -18.76 37.49
CA ALA A 20 -7.21 -17.94 36.32
C ALA A 20 -6.71 -18.87 35.21
N ALA A 21 -7.55 -19.04 34.17
CA ALA A 21 -7.06 -19.60 32.93
C ALA A 21 -5.78 -18.83 32.60
N PRO A 22 -4.68 -19.52 32.23
CA PRO A 22 -3.51 -18.80 31.77
C PRO A 22 -3.98 -17.92 30.62
N THR A 23 -3.89 -16.61 30.82
CA THR A 23 -4.16 -15.62 29.79
C THR A 23 -3.26 -15.98 28.61
N PRO A 24 -3.78 -16.26 27.40
CA PRO A 24 -2.94 -16.50 26.24
C PRO A 24 -2.44 -15.15 25.74
N ALA A 25 -1.61 -14.49 26.53
CA ALA A 25 -1.05 -13.17 26.24
C ALA A 25 0.37 -13.28 25.65
N GLY A 26 0.63 -14.33 24.87
CA GLY A 26 1.97 -14.66 24.38
C GLY A 26 2.15 -14.74 22.87
N ASP A 27 1.10 -14.87 22.06
CA ASP A 27 1.30 -15.41 20.70
C ASP A 27 0.44 -14.80 19.59
N ILE A 28 -0.43 -13.82 19.87
CA ILE A 28 -1.48 -13.40 18.91
C ILE A 28 -0.93 -12.52 17.77
N CYS A 29 0.27 -11.95 17.91
CA CYS A 29 0.85 -10.98 16.96
C CYS A 29 2.14 -11.49 16.31
N SER A 30 2.16 -12.77 15.92
CA SER A 30 3.26 -13.40 15.16
C SER A 30 2.92 -13.46 13.66
N LEU A 31 3.95 -13.48 12.81
CA LEU A 31 3.82 -13.76 11.38
C LEU A 31 3.12 -15.10 11.11
N ASP A 32 3.21 -16.06 12.04
CA ASP A 32 2.53 -17.36 11.94
C ASP A 32 1.01 -17.24 11.75
N HIS A 33 0.38 -16.18 12.27
CA HIS A 33 -1.06 -15.94 12.08
C HIS A 33 -1.39 -15.40 10.68
N LEU A 34 -0.41 -14.77 10.03
CA LEU A 34 -0.53 -14.33 8.64
C LEU A 34 -0.17 -15.45 7.65
N ALA A 35 0.58 -16.45 8.11
CA ALA A 35 1.14 -17.50 7.29
C ALA A 35 0.25 -18.77 7.33
N GLY A 36 -0.66 -18.96 6.37
CA GLY A 36 -1.62 -20.06 6.42
C GLY A 36 -2.30 -20.42 5.10
N ARG A 37 -2.87 -21.64 5.04
CA ARG A 37 -3.75 -22.09 3.95
C ARG A 37 -5.10 -21.38 4.08
N GLY A 38 -5.66 -20.94 2.95
CA GLY A 38 -6.79 -20.01 2.80
C GLY A 38 -8.16 -20.40 3.38
N ASP A 39 -8.19 -21.15 4.48
CA ASP A 39 -9.39 -21.63 5.16
C ASP A 39 -9.63 -20.89 6.50
N GLU A 40 -8.59 -20.25 7.05
CA GLU A 40 -8.71 -19.41 8.25
C GLU A 40 -8.99 -17.96 7.85
N TYR A 41 -10.18 -17.49 8.22
CA TYR A 41 -10.60 -16.12 8.00
C TYR A 41 -9.66 -15.18 8.74
N LEU A 42 -8.84 -14.43 8.01
CA LEU A 42 -8.09 -13.31 8.58
C LEU A 42 -9.08 -12.42 9.32
N SER A 43 -8.89 -12.32 10.63
CA SER A 43 -9.74 -11.59 11.53
C SER A 43 -9.11 -10.22 11.79
N ASN A 44 -9.89 -9.24 12.27
CA ASN A 44 -9.35 -7.92 12.62
C ASN A 44 -8.20 -7.99 13.66
N GLY A 45 -8.02 -9.12 14.36
CA GLY A 45 -6.91 -9.38 15.27
C GLY A 45 -5.55 -9.53 14.59
N ASP A 46 -5.50 -9.96 13.33
CA ASP A 46 -4.25 -10.15 12.57
C ASP A 46 -3.59 -8.81 12.19
N SER A 47 -4.34 -7.71 12.34
CA SER A 47 -3.84 -6.33 12.30
C SER A 47 -2.82 -6.02 13.41
N CYS A 48 -2.73 -6.83 14.47
CA CYS A 48 -1.85 -6.51 15.60
C CYS A 48 -0.37 -6.72 15.28
N TYR A 49 -0.02 -7.64 14.36
CA TYR A 49 1.35 -7.83 13.89
C TYR A 49 1.94 -6.51 13.35
N PHE A 50 1.20 -5.81 12.49
CA PHE A 50 1.61 -4.54 11.87
C PHE A 50 1.61 -3.35 12.84
N SER A 51 1.07 -3.53 14.06
CA SER A 51 1.16 -2.51 15.11
C SER A 51 2.45 -2.63 15.94
N THR A 52 3.15 -3.77 15.85
CA THR A 52 4.34 -4.06 16.65
C THR A 52 5.60 -4.30 15.83
N HIS A 53 5.48 -4.48 14.51
CA HIS A 53 6.60 -4.73 13.60
C HIS A 53 6.66 -3.64 12.52
N SER A 54 7.89 -3.24 12.18
CA SER A 54 8.15 -2.31 11.08
C SER A 54 8.06 -3.02 9.72
N PRO A 55 7.98 -2.28 8.60
CA PRO A 55 8.08 -2.86 7.26
C PRO A 55 9.36 -3.66 7.03
N LEU A 56 10.47 -3.27 7.66
CA LEU A 56 11.76 -3.96 7.53
C LEU A 56 11.78 -5.26 8.35
N ASP A 57 11.21 -5.25 9.56
CA ASP A 57 11.02 -6.50 10.34
C ASP A 57 10.16 -7.49 9.55
N PHE A 58 9.09 -7.01 8.91
CA PHE A 58 8.26 -7.84 8.04
C PHE A 58 9.03 -8.39 6.84
N LEU A 59 9.84 -7.59 6.15
CA LEU A 59 10.67 -8.06 5.05
C LEU A 59 11.68 -9.14 5.50
N ASP A 60 12.30 -8.95 6.67
CA ASP A 60 13.19 -9.94 7.27
C ASP A 60 12.45 -11.25 7.60
N ASP A 61 11.23 -11.16 8.12
CA ASP A 61 10.38 -12.31 8.41
C ASP A 61 9.99 -13.08 7.15
N LEU A 62 9.67 -12.38 6.04
CA LEU A 62 9.42 -13.01 4.75
C LEU A 62 10.67 -13.76 4.25
N ARG A 63 11.86 -13.17 4.41
CA ARG A 63 13.14 -13.81 4.07
C ARG A 63 13.36 -15.11 4.83
N MET A 64 12.93 -15.20 6.08
CA MET A 64 13.13 -16.38 6.92
C MET A 64 12.25 -17.58 6.53
N ARG A 65 11.19 -17.36 5.74
CA ARG A 65 10.17 -18.37 5.43
C ARG A 65 9.77 -18.41 3.95
N PRO A 66 10.73 -18.55 3.01
CA PRO A 66 10.52 -18.27 1.58
C PRO A 66 9.45 -19.13 0.89
N HIS A 67 9.10 -20.27 1.45
CA HIS A 67 8.14 -21.22 0.87
C HIS A 67 6.75 -21.17 1.51
N LEU A 68 6.49 -20.17 2.36
CA LEU A 68 5.23 -20.04 3.07
C LEU A 68 4.59 -18.69 2.73
N PRO A 69 3.61 -18.65 1.80
CA PRO A 69 2.93 -17.42 1.46
C PRO A 69 2.31 -16.76 2.68
N VAL A 70 2.41 -15.44 2.74
CA VAL A 70 1.90 -14.63 3.85
C VAL A 70 0.68 -13.86 3.37
N MET A 71 -0.45 -14.06 4.05
CA MET A 71 -1.71 -13.41 3.73
C MET A 71 -1.84 -12.08 4.47
N VAL A 72 -2.04 -11.00 3.71
CA VAL A 72 -2.21 -9.64 4.26
C VAL A 72 -3.48 -9.02 3.70
N LEU A 73 -4.45 -8.74 4.57
CA LEU A 73 -5.68 -8.06 4.18
C LEU A 73 -5.46 -6.55 4.04
N SER A 74 -4.89 -5.94 5.07
CA SER A 74 -4.59 -4.52 5.18
C SER A 74 -3.60 -4.26 6.31
N VAL A 75 -2.93 -3.13 6.25
CA VAL A 75 -2.06 -2.60 7.32
C VAL A 75 -2.60 -1.25 7.81
N PRO A 76 -2.17 -0.74 8.98
CA PRO A 76 -2.52 0.61 9.42
C PRO A 76 -2.09 1.70 8.42
N ASP A 77 -2.86 2.79 8.35
CA ASP A 77 -2.53 3.93 7.51
C ASP A 77 -1.16 4.51 7.90
N GLY A 78 -0.32 4.79 6.91
CA GLY A 78 1.03 5.32 7.12
C GLY A 78 2.01 4.33 7.75
N TRP A 79 1.70 3.02 7.78
CA TRP A 79 2.60 1.99 8.32
C TRP A 79 3.96 1.94 7.61
N ILE A 80 3.98 2.15 6.29
CA ILE A 80 5.22 2.29 5.53
C ILE A 80 5.56 3.78 5.45
N THR A 81 6.64 4.19 6.11
CA THR A 81 7.10 5.58 6.10
C THR A 81 8.14 5.81 5.00
N ARG A 82 8.49 7.08 4.78
CA ARG A 82 9.56 7.45 3.85
C ARG A 82 10.94 6.92 4.31
N ASP A 83 11.19 6.92 5.61
CA ASP A 83 12.46 6.44 6.16
C ASP A 83 12.56 4.91 5.96
N ASP A 84 11.44 4.19 6.06
CA ASP A 84 11.37 2.78 5.66
C ASP A 84 11.61 2.62 4.16
N ALA A 85 11.02 3.47 3.32
CA ALA A 85 11.23 3.45 1.87
C ALA A 85 12.72 3.61 1.50
N GLU A 86 13.48 4.46 2.21
CA GLU A 86 14.92 4.61 2.00
C GLU A 86 15.70 3.33 2.32
N LEU A 87 15.28 2.57 3.32
CA LEU A 87 15.86 1.28 3.67
C LEU A 87 15.45 0.20 2.66
N LEU A 88 14.18 0.16 2.25
CA LEU A 88 13.66 -0.78 1.26
C LEU A 88 14.33 -0.61 -0.11
N MET A 89 14.65 0.63 -0.50
CA MET A 89 15.40 0.92 -1.72
C MET A 89 16.80 0.27 -1.75
N GLN A 90 17.38 -0.06 -0.59
CA GLN A 90 18.67 -0.75 -0.52
C GLN A 90 18.53 -2.25 -0.81
N GLU A 91 17.31 -2.79 -0.73
CA GLU A 91 17.03 -4.22 -0.86
C GLU A 91 16.48 -4.63 -2.23
N ILE A 92 16.08 -3.68 -3.10
CA ILE A 92 15.33 -3.97 -4.35
C ILE A 92 16.04 -4.84 -5.38
N ASP A 93 17.37 -4.91 -5.31
CA ASP A 93 18.22 -5.76 -6.17
C ASP A 93 18.56 -7.11 -5.51
N SER A 94 18.00 -7.39 -4.33
CA SER A 94 18.23 -8.66 -3.63
C SER A 94 17.49 -9.82 -4.29
N GLU A 95 18.26 -10.83 -4.69
CA GLU A 95 17.76 -12.10 -5.24
C GLU A 95 17.60 -13.19 -4.16
N ILE A 96 17.74 -12.83 -2.89
CA ILE A 96 17.55 -13.77 -1.77
C ILE A 96 16.08 -14.21 -1.76
N PRO A 97 15.78 -15.52 -1.65
CA PRO A 97 14.39 -15.98 -1.58
C PRO A 97 13.61 -15.37 -0.41
N ALA A 98 12.36 -15.02 -0.64
CA ALA A 98 11.44 -14.52 0.37
C ALA A 98 10.01 -15.06 0.16
N ALA A 99 9.22 -15.05 1.21
CA ALA A 99 7.82 -15.47 1.15
C ALA A 99 7.03 -14.48 0.28
N PRO A 100 6.19 -14.96 -0.66
CA PRO A 100 5.32 -14.09 -1.42
C PRO A 100 4.17 -13.57 -0.55
N VAL A 101 3.83 -12.29 -0.71
CA VAL A 101 2.67 -11.68 -0.06
C VAL A 101 1.43 -11.81 -0.94
N VAL A 102 0.33 -12.22 -0.32
CA VAL A 102 -0.95 -12.48 -0.99
C VAL A 102 -2.08 -11.77 -0.25
N SER A 103 -2.96 -11.10 -0.97
CA SER A 103 -4.21 -10.63 -0.40
C SER A 103 -5.18 -11.81 -0.26
N PRO A 104 -5.91 -11.97 0.85
CA PRO A 104 -6.97 -12.99 0.97
C PRO A 104 -8.10 -12.82 -0.06
N LEU A 105 -8.17 -11.66 -0.74
CA LEU A 105 -9.10 -11.41 -1.84
C LEU A 105 -8.61 -11.99 -3.17
N SER A 106 -7.38 -12.49 -3.23
CA SER A 106 -6.81 -13.15 -4.40
C SER A 106 -7.42 -14.55 -4.59
N SER A 107 -7.80 -14.88 -5.82
CA SER A 107 -8.12 -16.26 -6.20
C SER A 107 -6.90 -17.13 -6.47
N TYR A 108 -5.70 -16.55 -6.43
CA TYR A 108 -4.42 -17.20 -6.67
C TYR A 108 -3.53 -17.14 -5.42
N CYS A 109 -2.96 -18.27 -5.04
CA CYS A 109 -1.98 -18.40 -3.96
C CYS A 109 -0.78 -19.22 -4.46
N PRO A 110 0.43 -18.62 -4.55
CA PRO A 110 1.65 -19.28 -5.03
C PRO A 110 2.22 -20.21 -3.94
N LEU A 111 1.73 -21.45 -3.86
CA LEU A 111 2.14 -22.40 -2.81
C LEU A 111 3.56 -22.96 -2.98
N GLU A 112 4.12 -22.92 -4.19
CA GLU A 112 5.39 -23.58 -4.52
C GLU A 112 6.47 -22.61 -5.05
N GLU A 113 6.08 -21.38 -5.39
CA GLU A 113 6.97 -20.39 -6.01
C GLU A 113 7.37 -19.33 -4.97
N PRO A 114 8.64 -19.31 -4.52
CA PRO A 114 9.13 -18.24 -3.65
C PRO A 114 9.25 -16.94 -4.45
N SER A 115 9.13 -15.83 -3.73
CA SER A 115 9.53 -14.51 -4.22
C SER A 115 11.00 -14.24 -3.91
N THR A 116 11.44 -13.00 -4.06
CA THR A 116 12.74 -12.53 -3.58
C THR A 116 12.56 -11.34 -2.65
N VAL A 117 13.52 -11.13 -1.75
CA VAL A 117 13.58 -9.95 -0.87
C VAL A 117 13.45 -8.66 -1.69
N GLY A 118 14.12 -8.56 -2.84
CA GLY A 118 14.02 -7.39 -3.70
C GLY A 118 12.63 -7.21 -4.31
N ASN A 119 11.95 -8.29 -4.70
CA ASN A 119 10.58 -8.20 -5.21
C ASN A 119 9.57 -7.80 -4.12
N GLU A 120 9.73 -8.32 -2.90
CA GLU A 120 8.88 -7.93 -1.75
C GLU A 120 9.16 -6.50 -1.28
N ALA A 121 10.41 -6.05 -1.34
CA ALA A 121 10.76 -4.64 -1.10
C ALA A 121 10.08 -3.71 -2.12
N LEU A 122 10.09 -4.07 -3.41
CA LEU A 122 9.36 -3.33 -4.45
C LEU A 122 7.85 -3.33 -4.20
N PHE A 123 7.29 -4.43 -3.67
CA PHE A 123 5.87 -4.52 -3.34
C PHE A 123 5.50 -3.61 -2.16
N LEU A 124 6.36 -3.52 -1.14
CA LEU A 124 6.22 -2.55 -0.05
C LEU A 124 6.35 -1.11 -0.55
N LEU A 125 7.31 -0.82 -1.42
CA LEU A 125 7.49 0.51 -2.02
C LEU A 125 6.29 0.96 -2.86
N GLU A 126 5.67 0.07 -3.65
CA GLU A 126 4.41 0.39 -4.34
C GLU A 126 3.28 0.62 -3.33
N GLY A 127 3.28 -0.08 -2.19
CA GLY A 127 2.37 0.18 -1.08
C GLY A 127 2.53 1.58 -0.48
N TYR A 128 3.77 2.03 -0.29
CA TYR A 128 4.10 3.40 0.11
C TYR A 128 3.60 4.43 -0.92
N ARG A 129 3.93 4.25 -2.21
CA ARG A 129 3.52 5.15 -3.30
C ARG A 129 2.00 5.28 -3.44
N THR A 130 1.27 4.21 -3.16
CA THR A 130 -0.20 4.17 -3.32
C THR A 130 -0.95 4.46 -2.02
N GLY A 131 -0.25 4.55 -0.88
CA GLY A 131 -0.86 4.74 0.44
C GLY A 131 -1.65 3.54 0.94
N ARG A 132 -1.51 2.36 0.32
CA ARG A 132 -2.25 1.14 0.69
C ARG A 132 -1.37 -0.09 0.49
N TYR A 133 -1.34 -0.95 1.50
CA TYR A 133 -0.70 -2.26 1.41
C TYR A 133 -1.68 -3.39 1.79
N PRO A 134 -1.70 -4.52 1.06
CA PRO A 134 -0.94 -4.77 -0.16
C PRO A 134 -1.47 -3.93 -1.35
N PRO A 135 -0.60 -3.43 -2.26
CA PRO A 135 -1.01 -2.56 -3.37
C PRO A 135 -1.69 -3.33 -4.51
N ARG A 136 -1.49 -4.64 -4.59
CA ARG A 136 -2.16 -5.57 -5.52
C ARG A 136 -2.53 -6.85 -4.78
N LEU A 137 -3.20 -7.77 -5.47
CA LEU A 137 -3.68 -9.01 -4.86
C LEU A 137 -2.57 -10.03 -4.56
N CYS A 138 -1.41 -9.94 -5.21
CA CYS A 138 -0.31 -10.88 -5.06
C CYS A 138 1.00 -10.21 -5.49
N SER A 139 2.10 -10.48 -4.78
CA SER A 139 3.43 -9.96 -5.09
C SER A 139 4.10 -10.66 -6.28
N LEU A 140 3.62 -11.85 -6.69
CA LEU A 140 4.16 -12.60 -7.83
C LEU A 140 3.30 -12.50 -9.10
N TYR A 141 1.97 -12.56 -8.91
CA TYR A 141 1.01 -12.63 -10.01
C TYR A 141 0.51 -11.24 -10.39
N TYR A 142 0.73 -10.84 -11.65
CA TYR A 142 0.48 -9.50 -12.21
C TYR A 142 1.24 -8.31 -11.60
N PHE A 143 1.94 -8.48 -10.49
CA PHE A 143 2.93 -7.50 -10.05
C PHE A 143 4.26 -7.74 -10.77
N LYS A 144 4.59 -6.86 -11.71
CA LYS A 144 5.83 -6.89 -12.50
C LYS A 144 6.48 -5.50 -12.42
N PRO A 145 7.14 -5.16 -11.29
CA PRO A 145 7.73 -3.86 -11.10
C PRO A 145 8.91 -3.66 -12.05
N ASP A 146 9.02 -2.45 -12.62
CA ASP A 146 10.20 -2.02 -13.34
C ASP A 146 11.19 -1.40 -12.33
N ARG A 147 12.25 -2.14 -12.00
CA ARG A 147 13.29 -1.67 -11.06
C ARG A 147 13.95 -0.38 -11.50
N SER A 148 14.16 -0.20 -12.80
CA SER A 148 14.80 1.02 -13.32
C SER A 148 13.88 2.22 -13.12
N GLU A 149 12.56 2.02 -13.26
CA GLU A 149 11.56 3.04 -12.99
C GLU A 149 11.55 3.43 -11.51
N VAL A 150 11.57 2.46 -10.61
CA VAL A 150 11.58 2.72 -9.16
C VAL A 150 12.86 3.43 -8.72
N TRP A 151 14.02 3.03 -9.24
CA TRP A 151 15.29 3.75 -9.02
C TRP A 151 15.21 5.20 -9.49
N SER A 152 14.70 5.43 -10.70
CA SER A 152 14.55 6.78 -11.25
C SER A 152 13.58 7.63 -10.42
N TRP A 153 12.48 7.05 -9.95
CA TRP A 153 11.53 7.72 -9.07
C TRP A 153 12.19 8.13 -7.74
N TRP A 154 12.94 7.22 -7.11
CA TRP A 154 13.57 7.49 -5.82
C TRP A 154 14.57 8.65 -5.89
N GLU A 155 15.44 8.63 -6.91
CA GLU A 155 16.48 9.65 -7.09
C GLU A 155 15.91 11.02 -7.50
N THR A 156 14.72 11.07 -8.08
CA THR A 156 14.12 12.33 -8.55
C THR A 156 13.25 13.02 -7.51
N CYS A 157 12.37 12.27 -6.84
CA CYS A 157 11.39 12.85 -5.91
C CYS A 157 11.09 11.97 -4.69
N GLY A 158 11.19 10.65 -4.81
CA GLY A 158 10.87 9.74 -3.70
C GLY A 158 11.69 10.01 -2.44
N ARG A 159 13.00 10.27 -2.59
CA ARG A 159 13.90 10.57 -1.47
C ARG A 159 13.51 11.82 -0.68
N THR A 160 13.00 12.84 -1.35
CA THR A 160 12.56 14.09 -0.72
C THR A 160 11.11 14.05 -0.25
N GLY A 161 10.39 12.94 -0.49
CA GLY A 161 8.97 12.83 -0.22
C GLY A 161 8.09 13.61 -1.20
N GLY A 162 8.63 13.98 -2.36
CA GLY A 162 7.84 14.53 -3.46
C GLY A 162 7.11 13.42 -4.23
N ILE A 163 6.06 13.80 -4.95
CA ILE A 163 5.40 12.90 -5.92
C ILE A 163 5.96 13.18 -7.32
N ASP A 164 5.98 12.17 -8.20
CA ASP A 164 6.24 12.39 -9.62
C ASP A 164 4.94 12.68 -10.41
N ASP A 165 5.09 12.90 -11.72
CA ASP A 165 3.97 13.19 -12.60
C ASP A 165 3.01 12.00 -12.76
N LYS A 166 3.53 10.76 -12.75
CA LYS A 166 2.72 9.54 -12.81
C LYS A 166 1.93 9.34 -11.53
N ASP A 167 2.54 9.58 -10.37
CA ASP A 167 1.90 9.52 -9.06
C ASP A 167 0.76 10.55 -9.01
N ALA A 168 1.00 11.79 -9.46
CA ALA A 168 -0.03 12.81 -9.58
C ALA A 168 -1.21 12.39 -10.49
N ILE A 169 -0.92 11.75 -11.63
CA ILE A 169 -1.95 11.20 -12.53
C ILE A 169 -2.74 10.09 -11.82
N ARG A 170 -2.05 9.13 -11.19
CA ARG A 170 -2.69 7.99 -10.49
C ARG A 170 -3.60 8.47 -9.37
N ILE A 171 -3.17 9.45 -8.57
CA ILE A 171 -3.97 10.07 -7.51
C ILE A 171 -5.25 10.68 -8.09
N LEU A 172 -5.16 11.40 -9.20
CA LEU A 172 -6.34 11.98 -9.84
C LEU A 172 -7.29 10.92 -10.41
N GLN A 173 -6.76 9.84 -11.01
CA GLN A 173 -7.56 8.76 -11.56
C GLN A 173 -8.27 7.90 -10.49
N SER A 174 -7.68 7.78 -9.30
CA SER A 174 -8.32 7.08 -8.17
C SER A 174 -9.46 7.89 -7.56
N ILE A 175 -9.31 9.23 -7.51
CA ILE A 175 -10.32 10.16 -6.97
C ILE A 175 -11.46 10.42 -7.98
N TYR A 176 -11.13 10.53 -9.27
CA TYR A 176 -12.06 10.85 -10.35
C TYR A 176 -12.11 9.67 -11.34
N PRO A 177 -13.02 8.70 -11.16
CA PRO A 177 -13.04 7.48 -11.98
C PRO A 177 -13.23 7.74 -13.48
N ASP A 178 -13.83 8.86 -13.87
CA ASP A 178 -13.98 9.27 -15.26
C ASP A 178 -12.66 9.61 -15.95
N LEU A 179 -11.61 9.94 -15.18
CA LEU A 179 -10.26 10.20 -15.69
C LEU A 179 -9.48 8.91 -15.98
N SER A 180 -9.96 7.75 -15.54
CA SER A 180 -9.32 6.44 -15.80
C SER A 180 -9.29 6.07 -17.29
N ALA A 181 -10.13 6.71 -18.11
CA ALA A 181 -10.15 6.52 -19.56
C ALA A 181 -8.98 7.22 -20.28
N PHE A 182 -8.16 8.01 -19.58
CA PHE A 182 -7.03 8.73 -20.15
C PHE A 182 -5.70 8.01 -19.85
N PRO A 183 -4.71 8.06 -20.76
CA PRO A 183 -4.83 8.47 -22.16
C PRO A 183 -5.55 7.41 -23.01
N SER A 184 -6.03 7.78 -24.19
CA SER A 184 -6.69 6.87 -25.13
C SER A 184 -6.52 7.33 -26.57
N GLU A 185 -6.20 6.38 -27.45
CA GLU A 185 -6.14 6.56 -28.92
C GLU A 185 -7.52 6.42 -29.58
N GLY A 186 -8.59 6.27 -28.80
CA GLY A 186 -9.96 6.25 -29.31
C GLY A 186 -10.33 7.57 -30.00
N MET A 187 -11.46 7.60 -30.72
CA MET A 187 -11.99 8.85 -31.25
C MET A 187 -13.14 9.35 -30.37
N PRO A 188 -13.05 10.55 -29.77
CA PRO A 188 -11.96 11.53 -29.86
C PRO A 188 -10.71 11.14 -29.02
N PRO A 189 -9.48 11.48 -29.46
CA PRO A 189 -8.26 11.16 -28.72
C PRO A 189 -8.24 11.84 -27.36
N LEU A 190 -7.68 11.14 -26.37
CA LEU A 190 -7.56 11.59 -25.00
C LEU A 190 -6.09 11.60 -24.60
N SER A 191 -5.57 12.75 -24.19
CA SER A 191 -4.18 12.91 -23.76
C SER A 191 -4.06 13.52 -22.37
N ILE A 192 -2.89 13.37 -21.76
CA ILE A 192 -2.57 13.94 -20.45
C ILE A 192 -1.36 14.85 -20.60
N ARG A 193 -1.40 16.00 -19.95
CA ARG A 193 -0.27 16.93 -19.86
C ARG A 193 0.03 17.25 -18.41
N THR A 194 1.31 17.18 -18.07
CA THR A 194 1.81 17.44 -16.71
C THR A 194 2.79 18.59 -16.75
N GLU A 195 2.79 19.40 -15.70
CA GLU A 195 3.73 20.50 -15.51
C GLU A 195 4.18 20.54 -14.05
N PRO A 196 5.49 20.45 -13.76
CA PRO A 196 6.00 20.42 -12.39
C PRO A 196 5.83 21.78 -11.71
N ALA A 197 5.61 21.78 -10.40
CA ALA A 197 5.59 22.94 -9.51
C ALA A 197 6.48 22.71 -8.28
N ASP A 198 6.76 23.78 -7.52
CA ASP A 198 7.68 23.72 -6.38
C ASP A 198 7.18 22.76 -5.27
N ASP A 199 5.85 22.62 -5.15
CA ASP A 199 5.15 21.89 -4.11
C ASP A 199 4.23 20.78 -4.64
N GLY A 200 4.35 20.42 -5.92
CA GLY A 200 3.52 19.39 -6.54
C GLY A 200 3.48 19.43 -8.07
N TRP A 201 2.36 19.02 -8.66
CA TRP A 201 2.18 18.92 -10.11
C TRP A 201 0.85 19.49 -10.57
N TYR A 202 0.89 20.21 -11.69
CA TYR A 202 -0.32 20.51 -12.45
C TYR A 202 -0.56 19.44 -13.50
N VAL A 203 -1.79 18.95 -13.58
CA VAL A 203 -2.18 17.87 -14.50
C VAL A 203 -3.41 18.29 -15.28
N ALA A 204 -3.37 18.16 -16.60
CA ALA A 204 -4.49 18.40 -17.50
C ALA A 204 -4.88 17.12 -18.25
N PHE A 205 -6.17 16.80 -18.22
CA PHE A 205 -6.79 15.73 -18.99
C PHE A 205 -7.49 16.35 -20.19
N ILE A 206 -7.00 16.07 -21.38
CA ILE A 206 -7.31 16.79 -22.62
C ILE A 206 -8.04 15.87 -23.58
N GLN A 207 -9.19 16.33 -24.08
CA GLN A 207 -9.90 15.71 -25.19
C GLN A 207 -9.57 16.47 -26.48
N GLU A 208 -9.04 15.77 -27.46
CA GLU A 208 -8.59 16.33 -28.74
C GLU A 208 -9.66 16.21 -29.82
N GLY A 209 -9.60 17.10 -30.82
CA GLY A 209 -10.53 17.10 -31.94
C GLY A 209 -9.84 16.84 -33.26
N SER A 210 -10.55 16.21 -34.19
CA SER A 210 -10.08 16.07 -35.57
C SER A 210 -10.01 17.46 -36.23
N GLY A 211 -8.81 18.02 -36.35
CA GLY A 211 -8.58 19.35 -36.94
C GLY A 211 -8.82 20.55 -36.00
N LEU A 212 -9.26 20.32 -34.76
CA LEU A 212 -9.33 21.29 -33.67
C LEU A 212 -8.46 20.75 -32.51
N PRO A 213 -7.39 21.44 -32.10
CA PRO A 213 -6.36 20.76 -31.34
C PRO A 213 -6.76 20.43 -29.89
N ILE A 214 -7.64 21.21 -29.24
CA ILE A 214 -8.24 20.86 -27.94
C ILE A 214 -9.74 21.15 -28.00
N LEU A 215 -10.58 20.13 -27.74
CA LEU A 215 -12.04 20.26 -27.61
C LEU A 215 -12.44 20.61 -26.18
N SER A 216 -11.84 19.93 -25.21
CA SER A 216 -12.02 20.21 -23.81
C SER A 216 -10.79 19.82 -23.00
N ALA A 217 -10.61 20.44 -21.84
CA ALA A 217 -9.57 20.06 -20.89
C ALA A 217 -10.08 20.25 -19.46
N ARG A 218 -9.76 19.32 -18.57
CA ARG A 218 -9.96 19.46 -17.12
C ARG A 218 -8.62 19.44 -16.43
N CYS A 219 -8.38 20.44 -15.60
CA CYS A 219 -7.09 20.64 -14.99
C CYS A 219 -7.17 20.64 -13.48
N TYR A 220 -6.10 20.11 -12.89
CA TYR A 220 -5.95 19.93 -11.47
C TYR A 220 -4.54 20.30 -11.05
N TYR A 221 -4.40 20.48 -9.75
CA TYR A 221 -3.14 20.57 -9.06
C TYR A 221 -3.14 19.49 -7.97
N VAL A 222 -2.02 18.79 -7.84
CA VAL A 222 -1.78 17.77 -6.81
C VAL A 222 -0.56 18.21 -6.03
N ASP A 223 -0.70 18.42 -4.73
CA ASP A 223 0.46 18.72 -3.87
C ASP A 223 1.26 17.46 -3.54
N ASN A 224 2.47 17.62 -3.01
CA ASN A 224 3.33 16.52 -2.60
C ASN A 224 2.75 15.64 -1.47
N ASN A 225 1.70 16.10 -0.77
CA ASN A 225 0.99 15.31 0.24
C ASN A 225 -0.18 14.51 -0.37
N GLY A 226 -0.38 14.59 -1.68
CA GLY A 226 -1.47 13.93 -2.41
C GLY A 226 -2.81 14.66 -2.33
N SER A 227 -2.88 15.86 -1.77
CA SER A 227 -4.11 16.66 -1.79
C SER A 227 -4.34 17.21 -3.19
N THR A 228 -5.58 17.12 -3.65
CA THR A 228 -5.94 17.56 -5.01
C THR A 228 -6.81 18.82 -4.99
N ARG A 229 -6.60 19.68 -5.99
CA ARG A 229 -7.38 20.90 -6.20
C ARG A 229 -7.73 21.01 -7.68
N PHE A 230 -9.02 21.16 -7.99
CA PHE A 230 -9.45 21.53 -9.32
C PHE A 230 -9.01 22.97 -9.64
N THR A 231 -8.31 23.16 -10.76
CA THR A 231 -7.73 24.47 -11.14
C THR A 231 -8.49 25.14 -12.28
N GLY A 232 -9.17 24.37 -13.12
CA GLY A 232 -10.01 24.94 -14.17
C GLY A 232 -10.46 23.94 -15.23
N VAL A 233 -11.30 24.44 -16.14
CA VAL A 233 -11.85 23.67 -17.25
C VAL A 233 -11.89 24.53 -18.51
N VAL A 234 -11.49 23.92 -19.62
CA VAL A 234 -11.74 24.40 -20.97
C VAL A 234 -12.89 23.56 -21.52
N ASN A 235 -14.05 24.17 -21.76
CA ASN A 235 -15.25 23.49 -22.26
C ASN A 235 -15.63 23.92 -23.69
N ARG A 236 -14.69 24.53 -24.40
CA ARG A 236 -14.85 25.03 -25.75
C ARG A 236 -13.61 24.69 -26.56
N SER A 237 -13.79 24.49 -27.85
CA SER A 237 -12.67 24.23 -28.73
C SER A 237 -11.73 25.43 -28.76
N ILE A 238 -10.44 25.19 -28.50
CA ILE A 238 -9.38 26.20 -28.58
C ILE A 238 -8.31 25.77 -29.58
N MET A 239 -7.70 26.75 -30.24
CA MET A 239 -6.64 26.53 -31.23
C MET A 239 -5.26 26.50 -30.54
N VAL A 240 -5.09 25.59 -29.58
CA VAL A 240 -3.83 25.33 -28.87
C VAL A 240 -3.53 23.84 -28.99
N LEU A 241 -2.33 23.48 -29.46
CA LEU A 241 -1.90 22.08 -29.51
C LEU A 241 -1.80 21.52 -28.07
N PRO A 242 -2.16 20.25 -27.83
CA PRO A 242 -2.02 19.63 -26.51
C PRO A 242 -0.61 19.80 -25.92
N GLN A 243 0.43 19.77 -26.75
CA GLN A 243 1.82 19.97 -26.34
C GLN A 243 2.18 21.40 -25.90
N ASP A 244 1.44 22.39 -26.37
CA ASP A 244 1.65 23.80 -26.04
C ASP A 244 0.67 24.27 -24.94
N PHE A 245 -0.22 23.38 -24.50
CA PHE A 245 -1.19 23.65 -23.46
C PHE A 245 -0.52 23.57 -22.08
N SER A 246 -0.59 24.66 -21.31
CA SER A 246 -0.10 24.69 -19.93
C SER A 246 -1.24 24.36 -18.96
N PRO A 247 -1.16 23.25 -18.20
CA PRO A 247 -2.12 22.92 -17.14
C PRO A 247 -2.28 24.03 -16.08
N ARG A 248 -1.26 24.88 -15.88
CA ARG A 248 -1.31 26.01 -14.94
C ARG A 248 -2.27 27.12 -15.35
N ARG A 249 -2.52 27.28 -16.66
CA ARG A 249 -3.31 28.38 -17.24
C ARG A 249 -4.66 27.90 -17.78
N CYS A 250 -5.19 26.85 -17.18
CA CYS A 250 -6.42 26.22 -17.63
C CYS A 250 -7.65 27.09 -17.31
N SER A 251 -8.09 27.91 -18.27
CA SER A 251 -9.25 28.81 -18.15
C SER A 251 -9.80 29.24 -19.52
#